data_AF-A0A8H5CUJ1-F1
#
_entry.id   AF-A0A8H5CUJ1-F1
#
_cell.length_a   1.000
_cell.length_b   1.000
_cell.length_c   1.000
_cell.angle_alpha   90.00
_cell.angle_beta   90.00
_cell.angle_gamma   90.00
#
_symmetry.space_group_name_H-M   'P 1'
#
loop_
_entity.id
_entity.type
_entity.pdbx_description
1 polymer ?
#
loop_
_entity_poly.entity_id
_entity_poly.type
_entity_poly.pdbx_seq_one_letter_code
_entity_poly.pdbx_strand_id
1 'polypeptide(L)'
;MSNSSAYCIASNTDISGIGTRAATYAQNFITLIPAIHALWDGRVTRVELETLKTQSTAILVSAYGILFSTIIQAATTNTLSNFHAIIVLNLSWMNDTNSFMYFLLHLFHEMDLKKEEMNVMHMGEGARVGDTQVGRARAGFPRPTWLGSVGIWLWSDPLAFGNSPACSTSGYFFLFNQPISLLSARLRIWSLLIYFVLLVPGLNLIPTFALLFALVSVLESCPQLRQIQDRRYKKMWIAAPGIMVVTVINALLVVCTEETLGRAPAGFLEPGDSYWSFGQTLALLLLLPTARDLTYTCLNRQPRQLTAQAEEALENGEHEVALAALERGAFVGHNTFSSAIKKGSLKVVKYLAKEHPSSFPVKTALHDAVENQCLDVMEYLVEERGVDMDAKDPLGNTALEKAVQMGHLEAVQYLVRNMSDLATTAIGGPEGQAKAAYLSQVDDYLKKRSSASN
;
A
#
# COMPACT_ATOMS: atom_id res chain seq x y z
N MET A 1 -26.28 20.07 -56.06
CA MET A 1 -26.42 20.35 -54.61
C MET A 1 -25.60 19.30 -53.88
N SER A 2 -24.33 19.62 -53.60
CA SER A 2 -23.40 18.74 -52.89
C SER A 2 -23.80 18.66 -51.43
N ASN A 3 -24.22 17.48 -51.00
CA ASN A 3 -24.54 17.20 -49.61
C ASN A 3 -23.24 17.06 -48.81
N SER A 4 -22.58 18.17 -48.51
CA SER A 4 -21.52 18.21 -47.52
C SER A 4 -22.17 18.35 -46.16
N SER A 5 -22.40 17.23 -45.46
CA SER A 5 -22.61 17.24 -44.02
C SER A 5 -21.36 17.87 -43.39
N ALA A 6 -21.41 19.18 -43.15
CA ALA A 6 -20.31 19.95 -42.62
C ALA A 6 -20.06 19.52 -41.18
N TYR A 7 -18.94 18.85 -40.93
CA TYR A 7 -18.48 18.54 -39.59
C TYR A 7 -18.25 19.83 -38.81
N CYS A 8 -18.60 19.81 -37.53
CA CYS A 8 -18.67 20.99 -36.68
C CYS A 8 -17.31 21.65 -36.42
N ILE A 9 -16.23 20.85 -36.40
CA ILE A 9 -14.83 21.25 -36.22
C ILE A 9 -13.98 19.98 -36.43
N ALA A 10 -12.80 20.11 -37.06
CA ALA A 10 -11.80 19.05 -37.10
C ALA A 10 -11.19 18.86 -35.70
N SER A 11 -11.52 17.74 -35.08
CA SER A 11 -11.01 17.30 -33.79
C SER A 11 -9.56 16.82 -33.92
N ASN A 12 -8.76 17.06 -32.87
CA ASN A 12 -7.44 16.45 -32.79
C ASN A 12 -7.56 15.08 -32.12
N THR A 13 -7.34 14.03 -32.91
CA THR A 13 -7.43 12.64 -32.47
C THR A 13 -6.38 12.31 -31.40
N ASP A 14 -5.26 13.03 -31.33
CA ASP A 14 -4.25 12.85 -30.28
C ASP A 14 -4.72 13.35 -28.91
N ILE A 15 -5.73 14.21 -28.86
CA ILE A 15 -6.21 14.84 -27.62
C ILE A 15 -7.42 14.12 -27.03
N SER A 16 -8.38 13.75 -27.88
CA SER A 16 -9.68 13.20 -27.47
C SER A 16 -10.07 11.90 -28.18
N GLY A 17 -9.21 11.43 -29.08
CA GLY A 17 -9.49 10.23 -29.85
C GLY A 17 -9.40 8.95 -29.03
N ILE A 18 -9.82 7.86 -29.67
CA ILE A 18 -10.07 6.59 -28.97
C ILE A 18 -8.83 6.01 -28.28
N GLY A 19 -7.65 6.11 -28.89
CA GLY A 19 -6.42 5.60 -28.28
C GLY A 19 -5.99 6.36 -27.03
N THR A 20 -6.12 7.69 -27.02
CA THR A 20 -5.79 8.53 -25.85
C THR A 20 -6.74 8.23 -24.70
N ARG A 21 -8.05 8.06 -24.98
CA ARG A 21 -9.04 7.64 -23.98
C ARG A 21 -8.74 6.25 -23.45
N ALA A 22 -8.53 5.27 -24.33
CA ALA A 22 -8.25 3.89 -23.94
C ALA A 22 -6.97 3.78 -23.08
N ALA A 23 -5.89 4.47 -23.47
CA ALA A 23 -4.66 4.53 -22.69
C ALA A 23 -4.90 5.14 -21.31
N THR A 24 -5.60 6.27 -21.25
CA THR A 24 -5.96 6.95 -20.00
C THR A 24 -6.78 6.02 -19.10
N TYR A 25 -7.78 5.32 -19.64
CA TYR A 25 -8.62 4.39 -18.87
C TYR A 25 -7.79 3.22 -18.35
N ALA A 26 -6.98 2.59 -19.20
CA ALA A 26 -6.15 1.46 -18.83
C ALA A 26 -5.12 1.83 -17.76
N GLN A 27 -4.40 2.95 -17.92
CA GLN A 27 -3.46 3.45 -16.90
C GLN A 27 -4.17 3.65 -15.57
N ASN A 28 -5.36 4.25 -15.61
CA ASN A 28 -6.14 4.55 -14.43
C ASN A 28 -6.68 3.30 -13.70
N PHE A 29 -7.04 2.24 -14.43
CA PHE A 29 -7.42 0.97 -13.80
C PHE A 29 -6.21 0.20 -13.26
N ILE A 30 -5.08 0.20 -13.98
CA ILE A 30 -3.85 -0.49 -13.56
C ILE A 30 -3.35 0.05 -12.21
N THR A 31 -3.44 1.36 -11.97
CA THR A 31 -3.04 1.96 -10.68
C THR A 31 -3.89 1.57 -9.49
N LEU A 32 -5.09 1.02 -9.70
CA LEU A 32 -5.91 0.50 -8.62
C LEU A 32 -5.38 -0.84 -8.10
N ILE A 33 -4.65 -1.60 -8.92
CA ILE A 33 -4.26 -2.97 -8.57
C ILE A 33 -3.35 -3.02 -7.33
N PRO A 34 -2.25 -2.23 -7.23
CA PRO A 34 -1.43 -2.23 -6.02
C PRO A 34 -2.19 -1.78 -4.77
N ALA A 35 -3.16 -0.88 -4.93
CA ALA A 35 -4.02 -0.41 -3.85
C ALA A 35 -5.00 -1.47 -3.36
N ILE A 36 -5.66 -2.17 -4.28
CA ILE A 36 -6.54 -3.31 -3.99
C ILE A 36 -5.73 -4.43 -3.33
N HIS A 37 -4.51 -4.69 -3.81
CA HIS A 37 -3.63 -5.68 -3.19
C HIS A 37 -3.20 -5.27 -1.77
N ALA A 38 -2.87 -3.99 -1.52
CA ALA A 38 -2.57 -3.50 -0.18
C ALA A 38 -3.79 -3.58 0.76
N LEU A 39 -5.00 -3.39 0.23
CA LEU A 39 -6.25 -3.68 0.95
C LEU A 39 -6.49 -5.18 1.18
N TRP A 40 -5.80 -6.05 0.47
CA TRP A 40 -6.04 -7.50 0.59
C TRP A 40 -5.14 -8.14 1.66
N ASP A 41 -3.88 -7.68 1.78
CA ASP A 41 -2.92 -8.18 2.77
C ASP A 41 -2.68 -7.23 3.95
N GLY A 42 -3.23 -6.02 3.90
CA GLY A 42 -3.17 -5.03 4.98
C GLY A 42 -1.78 -4.42 5.19
N ARG A 43 -0.89 -4.49 4.19
CA ARG A 43 0.45 -3.89 4.23
C ARG A 43 0.77 -3.20 2.91
N VAL A 44 1.60 -2.17 2.99
CA VAL A 44 2.18 -1.51 1.81
C VAL A 44 3.69 -1.71 1.85
N THR A 45 4.23 -2.48 0.92
CA THR A 45 5.68 -2.70 0.82
C THR A 45 6.38 -1.50 0.18
N ARG A 46 7.68 -1.33 0.42
CA ARG A 46 8.46 -0.25 -0.22
C ARG A 46 8.47 -0.38 -1.75
N VAL A 47 8.53 -1.61 -2.27
CA VAL A 47 8.49 -1.92 -3.71
C VAL A 47 7.16 -1.51 -4.32
N GLU A 48 6.04 -1.78 -3.65
CA GLU A 48 4.72 -1.32 -4.08
C GLU A 48 4.61 0.20 -4.10
N LEU A 49 5.12 0.85 -3.06
CA LEU A 49 5.08 2.30 -2.94
C LEU A 49 5.92 2.98 -4.04
N GLU A 50 7.09 2.42 -4.36
CA GLU A 50 7.94 2.90 -5.45
C GLU A 50 7.31 2.65 -6.82
N THR A 51 6.65 1.50 -7.01
CA THR A 51 5.89 1.19 -8.24
C THR A 51 4.73 2.16 -8.43
N LEU A 52 3.94 2.40 -7.37
CA LEU A 52 2.84 3.36 -7.38
C LEU A 52 3.32 4.79 -7.65
N LYS A 53 4.49 5.17 -7.11
CA LYS A 53 5.11 6.46 -7.40
C LYS A 53 5.41 6.58 -8.89
N THR A 54 6.05 5.57 -9.48
CA THR A 54 6.40 5.55 -10.91
C THR A 54 5.15 5.59 -11.79
N GLN A 55 4.13 4.79 -11.48
CA GLN A 55 2.85 4.80 -12.20
C GLN A 55 2.14 6.16 -12.08
N SER A 56 2.10 6.75 -10.88
CA SER A 56 1.53 8.09 -10.67
C SER A 56 2.26 9.15 -11.49
N THR A 57 3.60 9.12 -11.53
CA THR A 57 4.37 10.06 -12.37
C THR A 57 4.07 9.90 -13.85
N ALA A 58 3.93 8.66 -14.36
CA ALA A 58 3.64 8.39 -15.76
C ALA A 58 2.24 8.89 -16.17
N ILE A 59 1.26 8.72 -15.30
CA ILE A 59 -0.10 9.23 -15.49
C ILE A 59 -0.12 10.75 -15.55
N LEU A 60 0.60 11.41 -14.64
CA LEU A 60 0.71 12.88 -14.64
C LEU A 60 1.41 13.41 -15.89
N VAL A 61 2.48 12.77 -16.35
CA VAL A 61 3.13 13.14 -17.61
C VAL A 61 2.16 13.03 -18.77
N SER A 62 1.35 11.97 -18.82
CA SER A 62 0.30 11.79 -19.84
C SER A 62 -0.78 12.87 -19.74
N ALA A 63 -1.22 13.20 -18.52
CA ALA A 63 -2.19 14.29 -18.28
C ALA A 63 -1.67 15.64 -18.76
N TYR A 64 -0.42 15.98 -18.43
CA TYR A 64 0.20 17.22 -18.91
C TYR A 64 0.34 17.23 -20.44
N GLY A 65 0.69 16.10 -21.06
CA GLY A 65 0.74 15.99 -22.52
C GLY A 65 -0.60 16.34 -23.19
N ILE A 66 -1.70 15.81 -22.67
CA ILE A 66 -3.05 16.10 -23.18
C ILE A 66 -3.40 17.59 -22.95
N LEU A 67 -3.14 18.13 -21.76
CA LEU A 67 -3.44 19.53 -21.43
C LEU A 67 -2.62 20.52 -22.27
N PHE A 68 -1.31 20.31 -22.40
CA PHE A 68 -0.46 21.18 -23.23
C PHE A 68 -0.88 21.14 -24.70
N SER A 69 -1.18 19.96 -25.23
CA SER A 69 -1.69 19.81 -26.60
C SER A 69 -2.99 20.58 -26.80
N THR A 70 -3.87 20.54 -25.80
CA THR A 70 -5.15 21.26 -25.80
C THR A 70 -4.94 22.77 -25.76
N ILE A 71 -4.01 23.26 -24.94
CA ILE A 71 -3.66 24.68 -24.86
C ILE A 71 -3.13 25.18 -26.20
N ILE A 72 -2.19 24.44 -26.79
CA ILE A 72 -1.60 24.79 -28.08
C ILE A 72 -2.70 24.81 -29.15
N GLN A 73 -3.56 23.80 -29.20
CA GLN A 73 -4.63 23.77 -30.19
C GLN A 73 -5.59 24.95 -30.03
N ALA A 74 -6.07 25.23 -28.82
CA ALA A 74 -6.96 26.35 -28.57
C ALA A 74 -6.30 27.70 -28.88
N ALA A 75 -5.01 27.89 -28.58
CA ALA A 75 -4.31 29.16 -28.83
C ALA A 75 -3.93 29.39 -30.30
N THR A 76 -3.63 28.32 -31.06
CA THR A 76 -3.07 28.46 -32.42
C THR A 76 -4.10 28.30 -33.53
N THR A 77 -5.11 27.46 -33.33
CA THR A 77 -6.04 27.09 -34.41
C THR A 77 -7.47 27.57 -34.16
N ASN A 78 -7.82 27.96 -32.93
CA ASN A 78 -9.20 28.24 -32.50
C ASN A 78 -10.20 27.11 -32.87
N THR A 79 -9.71 25.90 -33.18
CA THR A 79 -10.56 24.75 -33.54
C THR A 79 -10.82 23.82 -32.36
N LEU A 80 -10.55 24.23 -31.11
CA LEU A 80 -11.01 23.45 -29.97
C LEU A 80 -12.50 23.72 -29.78
N SER A 81 -13.35 22.69 -29.68
CA SER A 81 -14.78 22.87 -29.39
C SER A 81 -15.09 22.66 -27.90
N ASN A 82 -16.18 23.25 -27.41
CA ASN A 82 -16.71 22.98 -26.05
C ASN A 82 -16.94 21.49 -25.76
N PHE A 83 -17.21 20.70 -26.81
CA PHE A 83 -17.38 19.25 -26.71
C PHE A 83 -16.05 18.53 -26.46
N HIS A 84 -14.97 18.87 -27.17
CA HIS A 84 -13.65 18.28 -26.94
C HIS A 84 -13.01 18.76 -25.63
N ALA A 85 -13.26 20.03 -25.28
CA ALA A 85 -12.88 20.65 -24.01
C ALA A 85 -13.36 19.85 -22.79
N ILE A 86 -14.63 19.43 -22.75
CA ILE A 86 -15.16 18.65 -21.61
C ILE A 86 -14.54 17.24 -21.54
N ILE A 87 -14.26 16.61 -22.69
CA ILE A 87 -13.60 15.30 -22.75
C ILE A 87 -12.19 15.39 -22.16
N VAL A 88 -11.39 16.37 -22.61
CA VAL A 88 -10.03 16.61 -22.11
C VAL A 88 -10.02 16.80 -20.60
N LEU A 89 -10.96 17.58 -20.09
CA LEU A 89 -11.05 17.82 -18.66
C LEU A 89 -11.40 16.54 -17.92
N ASN A 90 -12.39 15.76 -18.37
CA ASN A 90 -12.71 14.48 -17.74
C ASN A 90 -11.51 13.52 -17.71
N LEU A 91 -10.75 13.42 -18.81
CA LEU A 91 -9.52 12.61 -18.87
C LEU A 91 -8.47 13.12 -17.88
N SER A 92 -8.31 14.44 -17.78
CA SER A 92 -7.38 15.03 -16.82
C SER A 92 -7.80 14.80 -15.37
N TRP A 93 -9.10 14.89 -15.08
CA TRP A 93 -9.66 14.58 -13.76
C TRP A 93 -9.35 13.14 -13.36
N MET A 94 -9.52 12.18 -14.27
CA MET A 94 -9.21 10.78 -13.99
C MET A 94 -7.73 10.55 -13.66
N ASN A 95 -6.83 11.20 -14.39
CA ASN A 95 -5.39 11.09 -14.16
C ASN A 95 -4.96 11.69 -12.80
N ASP A 96 -5.57 12.81 -12.42
CA ASP A 96 -5.25 13.49 -11.17
C ASP A 96 -5.82 12.76 -9.94
N THR A 97 -7.06 12.26 -10.02
CA THR A 97 -7.67 11.47 -8.93
C THR A 97 -6.90 10.18 -8.67
N ASN A 98 -6.32 9.56 -9.69
CA ASN A 98 -5.49 8.37 -9.48
C ASN A 98 -4.10 8.64 -8.95
N SER A 99 -3.57 9.84 -9.16
CA SER A 99 -2.33 10.25 -8.49
C SER A 99 -2.51 10.38 -6.96
N PHE A 100 -3.74 10.60 -6.49
CA PHE A 100 -4.08 10.58 -5.07
C PHE A 100 -3.89 9.20 -4.42
N MET A 101 -3.95 8.11 -5.21
CA MET A 101 -3.77 6.73 -4.75
C MET A 101 -2.41 6.52 -4.08
N TYR A 102 -1.35 7.02 -4.69
CA TYR A 102 0.00 6.96 -4.14
C TYR A 102 0.08 7.65 -2.78
N PHE A 103 -0.55 8.81 -2.63
CA PHE A 103 -0.51 9.58 -1.39
C PHE A 103 -1.31 8.91 -0.26
N LEU A 104 -2.49 8.35 -0.56
CA LEU A 104 -3.26 7.56 0.41
C LEU A 104 -2.44 6.39 0.97
N LEU A 105 -1.75 5.65 0.09
CA LEU A 105 -0.95 4.49 0.49
C LEU A 105 0.38 4.89 1.13
N HIS A 106 0.96 6.04 0.76
CA HIS A 106 2.12 6.61 1.42
C HIS A 106 1.80 6.99 2.87
N LEU A 107 0.69 7.67 3.12
CA LEU A 107 0.23 7.98 4.48
C LEU A 107 0.00 6.71 5.30
N PHE A 108 -0.59 5.69 4.68
CA PHE A 108 -0.76 4.39 5.33
C PHE A 108 0.58 3.76 5.73
N HIS A 109 1.56 3.76 4.83
CA HIS A 109 2.91 3.25 5.09
C HIS A 109 3.62 4.02 6.23
N GLU A 110 3.53 5.36 6.23
CA GLU A 110 4.07 6.22 7.29
C GLU A 110 3.45 5.96 8.67
N MET A 111 2.12 5.75 8.72
CA MET A 111 1.45 5.39 9.96
C MET A 111 1.91 4.03 10.51
N ASP A 112 2.20 3.08 9.61
CA ASP A 112 2.73 1.77 10.00
C ASP A 112 4.15 1.87 10.56
N LEU A 113 5.04 2.63 9.91
CA LEU A 113 6.41 2.84 10.39
C LEU A 113 6.46 3.51 11.77
N LYS A 114 5.71 4.61 11.98
CA LYS A 114 5.69 5.30 13.27
C LYS A 114 5.20 4.42 14.42
N LYS A 115 4.29 3.49 14.13
CA LYS A 115 3.81 2.53 15.13
C LYS A 115 4.87 1.50 15.48
N GLU A 116 5.65 1.03 14.51
CA GLU A 116 6.80 0.17 14.76
C GLU A 116 7.84 0.88 15.63
N GLU A 117 8.16 2.15 15.33
CA GLU A 117 9.07 2.97 16.14
C GLU A 117 8.56 3.19 17.57
N MET A 118 7.27 3.47 17.76
CA MET A 118 6.67 3.60 19.11
C MET A 118 6.70 2.28 19.88
N ASN A 119 6.46 1.15 19.22
CA ASN A 119 6.57 -0.16 19.85
C ASN A 119 8.01 -0.47 20.29
N VAL A 120 9.01 -0.02 19.51
CA VAL A 120 10.44 -0.12 19.83
C VAL A 120 10.81 0.82 20.98
N MET A 121 10.30 2.05 20.99
CA MET A 121 10.58 3.05 22.04
C MET A 121 9.98 2.66 23.39
N HIS A 122 8.84 1.98 23.43
CA HIS A 122 8.30 1.38 24.65
C HIS A 122 9.05 0.12 25.14
N MET A 123 10.05 -0.37 24.40
CA MET A 123 10.86 -1.53 24.76
C MET A 123 12.33 -1.20 25.15
N GLY A 124 12.70 0.08 25.32
CA GLY A 124 14.04 0.42 25.79
C GLY A 124 14.20 1.84 26.33
N GLU A 125 14.24 1.99 27.66
CA GLU A 125 15.10 3.01 28.24
C GLU A 125 16.55 2.55 28.07
N GLY A 126 17.31 3.23 27.20
CA GLY A 126 18.75 2.99 27.08
C GLY A 126 19.32 2.85 25.67
N ALA A 127 18.85 3.61 24.67
CA ALA A 127 19.65 3.85 23.46
C ALA A 127 19.37 5.24 22.91
N ARG A 128 20.33 6.16 23.08
CA ARG A 128 20.36 7.41 22.30
C ARG A 128 20.63 7.05 20.85
N VAL A 129 19.56 6.93 20.06
CA VAL A 129 19.67 6.93 18.60
C VAL A 129 19.78 8.40 18.18
N GLY A 130 20.95 8.74 17.64
CA GLY A 130 21.25 10.06 17.12
C GLY A 130 20.37 10.42 15.94
N ASP A 131 20.02 11.71 15.88
CA ASP A 131 19.40 12.46 14.80
C ASP A 131 19.26 11.73 13.46
N THR A 132 18.19 10.94 13.30
CA THR A 132 17.64 10.69 11.97
C THR A 132 16.87 11.94 11.57
N GLN A 133 17.53 12.74 10.74
CA GLN A 133 16.94 13.79 9.94
C GLN A 133 15.56 13.34 9.46
N VAL A 134 14.52 13.89 10.08
CA VAL A 134 13.15 13.85 9.60
C VAL A 134 13.21 14.39 8.19
N GLY A 135 13.21 13.44 7.24
CA GLY A 135 13.43 13.67 5.83
C GLY A 135 12.38 14.63 5.36
N ARG A 136 12.81 15.89 5.27
CA ARG A 136 12.19 16.99 4.56
C ARG A 136 11.58 16.42 3.29
N ALA A 137 10.29 16.10 3.33
CA ALA A 137 9.51 15.80 2.14
C ALA A 137 9.50 17.11 1.34
N ARG A 138 10.58 17.34 0.58
CA ARG A 138 10.65 18.37 -0.44
C ARG A 138 9.62 17.93 -1.45
N ALA A 139 8.41 18.44 -1.25
CA ALA A 139 7.27 18.37 -2.13
C ALA A 139 7.64 19.04 -3.47
N GLY A 140 8.42 18.32 -4.26
CA GLY A 140 8.78 18.63 -5.64
C GLY A 140 7.93 17.80 -6.60
N PHE A 141 6.63 17.71 -6.34
CA PHE A 141 5.68 17.09 -7.27
C PHE A 141 4.89 18.21 -7.96
N PRO A 142 4.67 18.14 -9.27
CA PRO A 142 3.87 19.14 -9.96
C PRO A 142 2.45 19.07 -9.40
N ARG A 143 2.08 20.14 -8.70
CA ARG A 143 0.89 20.18 -7.86
C ARG A 143 -0.37 20.18 -8.76
N PRO A 144 -1.52 19.68 -8.27
CA PRO A 144 -2.85 19.87 -8.87
C PRO A 144 -3.23 21.33 -9.23
N THR A 145 -2.40 22.29 -8.81
CA THR A 145 -2.54 23.71 -9.10
C THR A 145 -2.51 24.03 -10.60
N TRP A 146 -1.80 23.24 -11.40
CA TRP A 146 -1.74 23.44 -12.85
C TRP A 146 -3.05 23.04 -13.52
N LEU A 147 -3.69 21.92 -13.10
CA LEU A 147 -5.01 21.55 -13.60
C LEU A 147 -6.05 22.62 -13.27
N GLY A 148 -6.07 23.11 -12.03
CA GLY A 148 -6.97 24.21 -11.66
C GLY A 148 -6.78 25.42 -12.56
N SER A 149 -5.53 25.73 -12.94
CA SER A 149 -5.22 26.86 -13.83
C SER A 149 -5.76 26.64 -15.24
N VAL A 150 -5.55 25.44 -15.80
CA VAL A 150 -5.99 25.09 -17.15
C VAL A 150 -7.51 24.93 -17.22
N GLY A 151 -8.13 24.32 -16.21
CA GLY A 151 -9.58 24.21 -16.10
C GLY A 151 -10.27 25.58 -16.01
N ILE A 152 -9.70 26.53 -15.24
CA ILE A 152 -10.18 27.92 -15.24
C ILE A 152 -10.00 28.56 -16.60
N TRP A 153 -8.82 28.43 -17.23
CA TRP A 153 -8.56 29.00 -18.56
C TRP A 153 -9.53 28.48 -19.62
N LEU A 154 -9.80 27.18 -19.62
CA LEU A 154 -10.65 26.50 -20.59
C LEU A 154 -12.16 26.70 -20.33
N TRP A 155 -12.56 27.23 -19.17
CA TRP A 155 -13.95 27.52 -18.84
C TRP A 155 -14.27 29.00 -18.59
N SER A 156 -13.27 29.87 -18.55
CA SER A 156 -13.47 31.30 -18.32
C SER A 156 -14.20 31.98 -19.49
N ASP A 157 -13.92 31.55 -20.72
CA ASP A 157 -14.63 32.00 -21.93
C ASP A 157 -14.90 30.86 -22.92
N PRO A 158 -15.94 30.03 -22.69
CA PRO A 158 -16.24 28.90 -23.57
C PRO A 158 -16.81 29.30 -24.94
N LEU A 159 -17.12 30.57 -25.16
CA LEU A 159 -17.52 31.05 -26.48
C LEU A 159 -16.30 31.28 -27.38
N ALA A 160 -15.10 31.39 -26.81
CA ALA A 160 -13.85 31.50 -27.56
C ALA A 160 -13.40 30.17 -28.19
N PHE A 161 -13.87 29.01 -27.69
CA PHE A 161 -13.50 27.68 -28.17
C PHE A 161 -14.45 27.19 -29.28
N GLY A 162 -14.52 27.90 -30.41
CA GLY A 162 -15.23 27.38 -31.58
C GLY A 162 -15.39 28.34 -32.74
N ASN A 163 -15.05 27.86 -33.95
CA ASN A 163 -15.22 28.59 -35.20
C ASN A 163 -16.66 28.53 -35.76
N SER A 164 -17.58 27.77 -35.12
CA SER A 164 -18.98 27.59 -35.57
C SER A 164 -20.01 27.72 -34.44
N PRO A 165 -20.75 28.85 -34.35
CA PRO A 165 -21.74 29.09 -33.28
C PRO A 165 -22.95 28.15 -33.32
N ALA A 166 -23.21 27.49 -34.46
CA ALA A 166 -24.28 26.49 -34.61
C ALA A 166 -23.95 25.16 -33.88
N CYS A 167 -22.67 24.87 -33.68
CA CYS A 167 -22.20 23.67 -33.01
C CYS A 167 -21.95 23.89 -31.50
N SER A 168 -21.64 25.13 -31.09
CA SER A 168 -21.53 25.46 -29.67
C SER A 168 -22.87 25.51 -28.93
N THR A 169 -23.99 25.65 -29.65
CA THR A 169 -25.35 25.80 -29.09
C THR A 169 -26.10 24.49 -28.86
N SER A 170 -25.64 23.38 -29.44
CA SER A 170 -26.32 22.08 -29.45
C SER A 170 -25.61 20.98 -28.64
N GLY A 171 -24.49 21.28 -27.98
CA GLY A 171 -23.73 20.32 -27.19
C GLY A 171 -24.33 20.08 -25.78
N TYR A 172 -24.49 18.81 -25.43
CA TYR A 172 -24.95 18.35 -24.12
C TYR A 172 -23.89 17.47 -23.45
N PHE A 173 -23.66 17.72 -22.17
CA PHE A 173 -22.96 16.81 -21.26
C PHE A 173 -23.99 15.94 -20.56
N PHE A 174 -23.81 14.62 -20.57
CA PHE A 174 -24.74 13.69 -19.93
C PHE A 174 -24.21 13.25 -18.58
N LEU A 175 -25.01 13.49 -17.53
CA LEU A 175 -24.74 13.03 -16.18
C LEU A 175 -25.94 12.20 -15.70
N PHE A 176 -25.75 10.91 -15.43
CA PHE A 176 -26.83 9.99 -15.05
C PHE A 176 -28.03 10.07 -16.02
N ASN A 177 -27.76 10.02 -17.33
CA ASN A 177 -28.78 10.13 -18.37
C ASN A 177 -29.54 11.47 -18.42
N GLN A 178 -29.13 12.49 -17.66
CA GLN A 178 -29.71 13.83 -17.71
C GLN A 178 -28.88 14.74 -18.63
N PRO A 179 -29.49 15.36 -19.66
CA PRO A 179 -28.77 16.27 -20.55
C PRO A 179 -28.55 17.63 -19.89
N ILE A 180 -27.28 18.01 -19.74
CA ILE A 180 -26.86 19.32 -19.23
C ILE A 180 -26.28 20.11 -20.40
N SER A 181 -26.90 21.24 -20.75
CA SER A 181 -26.36 22.11 -21.79
C SER A 181 -24.98 22.64 -21.39
N LEU A 182 -24.01 22.54 -22.29
CA LEU A 182 -22.64 23.05 -22.10
C LEU A 182 -22.60 24.59 -21.91
N LEU A 183 -23.66 25.30 -22.32
CA LEU A 183 -23.80 26.75 -22.15
C LEU A 183 -24.42 27.15 -20.81
N SER A 184 -24.82 26.20 -19.96
CA SER A 184 -25.45 26.48 -18.67
C SER A 184 -24.54 27.31 -17.76
N ALA A 185 -25.03 28.49 -17.35
CA ALA A 185 -24.33 29.37 -16.41
C ALA A 185 -24.08 28.68 -15.05
N ARG A 186 -25.02 27.84 -14.61
CA ARG A 186 -24.89 27.08 -13.36
C ARG A 186 -23.72 26.10 -13.43
N LEU A 187 -23.64 25.31 -14.51
CA LEU A 187 -22.55 24.36 -14.72
C LEU A 187 -21.20 25.10 -14.71
N ARG A 188 -21.13 26.24 -15.39
CA ARG A 188 -19.91 27.06 -15.50
C ARG A 188 -19.44 27.60 -14.15
N ILE A 189 -20.34 28.18 -13.37
CA ILE A 189 -20.01 28.73 -12.05
C ILE A 189 -19.49 27.62 -11.13
N TRP A 190 -20.18 26.48 -11.07
CA TRP A 190 -19.75 25.35 -10.24
C TRP A 190 -18.42 24.76 -10.71
N SER A 191 -18.21 24.61 -12.02
CA SER A 191 -16.96 24.11 -12.59
C SER A 191 -15.78 25.04 -12.27
N LEU A 192 -15.95 26.36 -12.45
CA LEU A 192 -14.92 27.35 -12.12
C LEU A 192 -14.60 27.41 -10.61
N LEU A 193 -15.62 27.31 -9.75
CA LEU A 193 -15.41 27.25 -8.29
C LEU A 193 -14.60 26.02 -7.90
N ILE A 194 -14.89 24.86 -8.48
CA ILE A 194 -14.14 23.63 -8.24
C ILE A 194 -12.68 23.83 -8.69
N TYR A 195 -12.43 24.27 -9.92
CA TYR A 195 -11.05 24.48 -10.41
C TYR A 195 -10.28 25.53 -9.61
N PHE A 196 -10.94 26.56 -9.12
CA PHE A 196 -10.34 27.56 -8.22
C PHE A 196 -9.88 26.95 -6.90
N VAL A 197 -10.70 26.09 -6.27
CA VAL A 197 -10.30 25.37 -5.05
C VAL A 197 -9.12 24.44 -5.33
N LEU A 198 -9.06 23.82 -6.51
CA LEU A 198 -7.94 22.96 -6.91
C LEU A 198 -6.63 23.72 -7.17
N LEU A 199 -6.71 25.02 -7.52
CA LEU A 199 -5.56 25.89 -7.82
C LEU A 199 -4.71 26.19 -6.59
N VAL A 200 -5.29 26.12 -5.39
CA VAL A 200 -4.60 26.46 -4.15
C VAL A 200 -4.00 25.19 -3.53
N PRO A 201 -2.65 25.10 -3.39
CA PRO A 201 -2.00 23.98 -2.73
C PRO A 201 -2.58 23.74 -1.32
N GLY A 202 -2.84 22.49 -0.96
CA GLY A 202 -3.37 22.12 0.35
C GLY A 202 -4.89 22.22 0.45
N LEU A 203 -5.50 23.30 -0.04
CA LEU A 203 -6.98 23.46 -0.07
C LEU A 203 -7.66 22.41 -0.97
N ASN A 204 -7.02 22.00 -2.06
CA ASN A 204 -7.48 20.92 -2.93
C ASN A 204 -7.68 19.57 -2.19
N LEU A 205 -6.84 19.28 -1.19
CA LEU A 205 -6.91 18.03 -0.45
C LEU A 205 -8.01 18.05 0.63
N ILE A 206 -8.47 19.24 1.04
CA ILE A 206 -9.43 19.38 2.15
C ILE A 206 -10.79 18.73 1.80
N PRO A 207 -11.43 18.99 0.64
CA PRO A 207 -12.68 18.34 0.28
C PRO A 207 -12.56 16.82 0.21
N THR A 208 -11.48 16.30 -0.36
CA THR A 208 -11.21 14.87 -0.49
C THR A 208 -10.99 14.21 0.87
N PHE A 209 -10.22 14.83 1.77
CA PHE A 209 -10.05 14.35 3.14
C PHE A 209 -11.30 14.48 4.00
N ALA A 210 -12.08 15.56 3.84
CA ALA A 210 -13.33 15.76 4.57
C ALA A 210 -14.36 14.70 4.17
N LEU A 211 -14.48 14.40 2.88
CA LEU A 211 -15.35 13.34 2.37
C LEU A 211 -14.90 11.96 2.86
N LEU A 212 -13.59 11.69 2.82
CA LEU A 212 -13.01 10.46 3.37
C LEU A 212 -13.34 10.32 4.86
N PHE A 213 -13.12 11.37 5.65
CA PHE A 213 -13.34 11.38 7.09
C PHE A 213 -14.82 11.19 7.43
N ALA A 214 -15.72 11.86 6.71
CA ALA A 214 -17.17 11.69 6.88
C ALA A 214 -17.60 10.25 6.57
N LEU A 215 -17.09 9.66 5.49
CA LEU A 215 -17.39 8.29 5.09
C LEU A 215 -16.88 7.28 6.13
N VAL A 216 -15.64 7.43 6.62
CA VAL A 216 -15.09 6.63 7.72
C VAL A 216 -15.96 6.77 8.97
N SER A 217 -16.34 7.99 9.35
CA SER A 217 -17.17 8.26 10.52
C SER A 217 -18.55 7.58 10.44
N VAL A 218 -19.17 7.58 9.26
CA VAL A 218 -20.44 6.90 9.00
C VAL A 218 -20.28 5.38 9.09
N LEU A 219 -19.22 4.83 8.50
CA LEU A 219 -18.92 3.40 8.57
C LEU A 219 -18.65 2.93 10.01
N GLU A 220 -17.94 3.73 10.81
CA GLU A 220 -17.69 3.45 12.23
C GLU A 220 -18.94 3.57 13.11
N SER A 221 -19.89 4.43 12.72
CA SER A 221 -21.19 4.57 13.40
C SER A 221 -22.11 3.36 13.16
N CYS A 222 -21.78 2.47 12.23
CA CYS A 222 -22.58 1.30 11.91
C CYS A 222 -22.24 0.10 12.82
N PRO A 223 -23.14 -0.33 13.73
CA PRO A 223 -22.83 -1.33 14.76
C PRO A 223 -22.52 -2.73 14.20
N GLN A 224 -23.05 -3.07 13.01
CA GLN A 224 -22.81 -4.36 12.34
C GLN A 224 -21.38 -4.48 11.81
N LEU A 225 -20.82 -3.39 11.29
CA LEU A 225 -19.44 -3.34 10.79
C LEU A 225 -18.41 -3.32 11.93
N ARG A 226 -18.81 -2.83 13.11
CA ARG A 226 -17.98 -2.80 14.33
C ARG A 226 -17.67 -4.20 14.87
N GLN A 227 -18.56 -5.19 14.67
CA GLN A 227 -18.35 -6.57 15.13
C GLN A 227 -17.36 -7.36 14.26
N ILE A 228 -17.17 -6.98 12.99
CA ILE A 228 -16.23 -7.58 12.04
C ILE A 228 -14.80 -7.04 12.24
N GLN A 229 -14.63 -6.07 13.15
CA GLN A 229 -13.41 -5.30 13.32
C GLN A 229 -12.32 -6.07 14.09
N ASP A 230 -11.74 -7.09 13.44
CA ASP A 230 -10.54 -7.79 13.91
C ASP A 230 -9.35 -6.80 13.96
N ARG A 231 -8.47 -6.92 14.97
CA ARG A 231 -7.36 -5.98 15.24
C ARG A 231 -6.41 -5.84 14.05
N ARG A 232 -6.32 -6.86 13.19
CA ARG A 232 -5.53 -6.88 11.96
C ARG A 232 -6.04 -5.93 10.87
N TYR A 233 -7.36 -5.78 10.72
CA TYR A 233 -7.95 -4.99 9.65
C TYR A 233 -8.25 -3.55 10.03
N LYS A 234 -8.18 -3.18 11.32
CA LYS A 234 -8.50 -1.83 11.82
C LYS A 234 -7.73 -0.71 11.12
N LYS A 235 -6.48 -0.98 10.70
CA LYS A 235 -5.63 -0.03 9.96
C LYS A 235 -6.19 0.30 8.57
N MET A 236 -6.79 -0.69 7.93
CA MET A 236 -7.25 -0.65 6.53
C MET A 236 -8.51 0.20 6.32
N TRP A 237 -9.25 0.48 7.39
CA TRP A 237 -10.49 1.27 7.38
C TRP A 237 -10.29 2.72 6.97
N ILE A 238 -9.06 3.26 7.06
CA ILE A 238 -8.78 4.64 6.64
C ILE A 238 -8.52 4.71 5.13
N ALA A 239 -7.85 3.70 4.56
CA ALA A 239 -7.46 3.69 3.14
C ALA A 239 -8.59 3.17 2.23
N ALA A 240 -9.33 2.14 2.65
CA ALA A 240 -10.36 1.49 1.83
C ALA A 240 -11.45 2.45 1.32
N PRO A 241 -12.01 3.36 2.16
CA PRO A 241 -13.03 4.30 1.70
C PRO A 241 -12.49 5.29 0.67
N GLY A 242 -11.21 5.68 0.77
CA GLY A 242 -10.56 6.56 -0.19
C GLY A 242 -10.37 5.91 -1.55
N ILE A 243 -9.90 4.66 -1.55
CA ILE A 243 -9.75 3.83 -2.76
C ILE A 243 -11.11 3.64 -3.44
N MET A 244 -12.16 3.36 -2.66
CA MET A 244 -13.52 3.21 -3.16
C MET A 244 -14.04 4.51 -3.80
N VAL A 245 -13.86 5.66 -3.13
CA VAL A 245 -14.29 6.97 -3.66
C VAL A 245 -13.58 7.28 -4.98
N VAL A 246 -12.26 7.11 -5.06
CA VAL A 246 -11.50 7.34 -6.30
C VAL A 246 -11.99 6.42 -7.42
N THR A 247 -12.20 5.14 -7.11
CA THR A 247 -12.70 4.15 -8.09
C THR A 247 -14.08 4.53 -8.63
N VAL A 248 -15.01 4.94 -7.75
CA VAL A 248 -16.36 5.37 -8.14
C VAL A 248 -16.30 6.63 -9.00
N ILE A 249 -15.52 7.64 -8.61
CA ILE A 249 -15.36 8.87 -9.40
C ILE A 249 -14.82 8.56 -10.80
N ASN A 250 -13.80 7.71 -10.89
CA ASN A 250 -13.21 7.33 -12.18
C ASN A 250 -14.21 6.54 -13.05
N ALA A 251 -14.94 5.59 -12.47
CA ALA A 251 -15.99 4.87 -13.19
C ALA A 251 -17.08 5.82 -13.71
N LEU A 252 -17.52 6.78 -12.88
CA LEU A 252 -18.49 7.80 -13.29
C LEU A 252 -17.97 8.67 -14.43
N LEU A 253 -16.71 9.12 -14.37
CA LEU A 253 -16.11 9.94 -15.43
C LEU A 253 -15.98 9.17 -16.74
N VAL A 254 -15.63 7.89 -16.71
CA VAL A 254 -15.63 7.02 -17.90
C VAL A 254 -17.04 6.94 -18.49
N VAL A 255 -18.03 6.57 -17.69
CA VAL A 255 -19.43 6.44 -18.15
C VAL A 255 -19.95 7.75 -18.73
N CYS A 256 -19.74 8.89 -18.04
CA CYS A 256 -20.19 10.19 -18.52
C CYS A 256 -19.51 10.57 -19.85
N THR A 257 -18.22 10.24 -20.00
CA THR A 257 -17.46 10.55 -21.23
C THR A 257 -17.95 9.71 -22.40
N GLU A 258 -18.13 8.39 -22.21
CA GLU A 258 -18.64 7.50 -23.26
C GLU A 258 -20.10 7.78 -23.62
N GLU A 259 -20.95 8.09 -22.63
CA GLU A 259 -22.36 8.44 -22.86
C GLU A 259 -22.47 9.75 -23.65
N THR A 260 -21.62 10.74 -23.34
CA THR A 260 -21.54 12.01 -24.06
C THR A 260 -21.10 11.82 -25.51
N LEU A 261 -20.15 10.91 -25.76
CA LEU A 261 -19.68 10.58 -27.11
C LEU A 261 -20.68 9.75 -27.90
N GLY A 262 -21.32 8.75 -27.28
CA GLY A 262 -22.32 7.90 -27.92
C GLY A 262 -23.62 8.61 -28.30
N ARG A 263 -23.91 9.76 -27.67
CA ARG A 263 -25.08 10.60 -27.98
C ARG A 263 -24.72 11.91 -28.67
N ALA A 264 -23.48 12.05 -29.14
CA ALA A 264 -23.07 13.22 -29.89
C ALA A 264 -23.93 13.37 -31.17
N PRO A 265 -24.44 14.57 -31.48
CA PRO A 265 -25.18 14.81 -32.72
C PRO A 265 -24.33 14.47 -33.95
N ALA A 266 -24.99 14.01 -35.02
CA ALA A 266 -24.31 13.72 -36.29
C ALA A 266 -23.55 14.95 -36.80
N GLY A 267 -22.26 14.78 -37.12
CA GLY A 267 -21.36 15.86 -37.55
C GLY A 267 -20.45 16.44 -36.46
N PHE A 268 -20.57 16.01 -35.19
CA PHE A 268 -19.63 16.43 -34.13
C PHE A 268 -18.32 15.65 -34.10
N LEU A 269 -18.33 14.41 -34.59
CA LEU A 269 -17.18 13.52 -34.64
C LEU A 269 -16.82 13.28 -36.10
N GLU A 270 -15.54 13.42 -36.43
CA GLU A 270 -15.05 13.03 -37.75
C GLU A 270 -14.84 11.51 -37.78
N PRO A 271 -14.96 10.86 -38.95
CA PRO A 271 -14.57 9.45 -39.10
C PRO A 271 -13.15 9.20 -38.57
N GLY A 272 -12.27 10.21 -38.73
CA GLY A 272 -10.91 10.35 -38.20
C GLY A 272 -10.73 9.99 -36.72
N ASP A 273 -11.70 10.33 -35.87
CA ASP A 273 -11.60 10.19 -34.39
C ASP A 273 -11.51 8.75 -33.90
N SER A 274 -11.95 7.82 -34.74
CA SER A 274 -11.90 6.38 -34.49
C SER A 274 -10.60 5.73 -34.99
N TYR A 275 -9.79 6.42 -35.79
CA TYR A 275 -8.54 5.89 -36.32
C TYR A 275 -7.37 6.13 -35.37
N TRP A 276 -6.43 5.20 -35.43
CA TRP A 276 -5.19 5.25 -34.66
C TRP A 276 -4.21 6.24 -35.28
N SER A 277 -3.85 7.27 -34.50
CA SER A 277 -2.77 8.19 -34.84
C SER A 277 -1.44 7.76 -34.19
N PHE A 278 -0.35 8.40 -34.60
CA PHE A 278 0.96 8.23 -33.98
C PHE A 278 0.94 8.59 -32.48
N GLY A 279 0.31 9.71 -32.10
CA GLY A 279 0.21 10.13 -30.70
C GLY A 279 -0.62 9.18 -29.85
N GLN A 280 -1.71 8.64 -30.39
CA GLN A 280 -2.50 7.59 -29.73
C GLN A 280 -1.73 6.28 -29.54
N THR A 281 -0.91 5.90 -30.53
CA THR A 281 -0.05 4.71 -30.43
C THR A 281 1.01 4.92 -29.34
N LEU A 282 1.61 6.10 -29.28
CA LEU A 282 2.55 6.47 -28.22
C LEU A 282 1.88 6.45 -26.83
N ALA A 283 0.64 6.96 -26.72
CA ALA A 283 -0.12 6.93 -25.47
C ALA A 283 -0.36 5.50 -24.97
N LEU A 284 -0.65 4.55 -25.86
CA LEU A 284 -0.72 3.13 -25.50
C LEU A 284 0.64 2.54 -25.12
N LEU A 285 1.73 2.90 -25.81
CA LEU A 285 3.07 2.41 -25.46
C LEU A 285 3.50 2.83 -24.04
N LEU A 286 2.99 3.94 -23.53
CA LEU A 286 3.17 4.36 -22.13
C LEU A 286 2.51 3.40 -21.12
N LEU A 287 1.70 2.43 -21.56
CA LEU A 287 1.23 1.32 -20.71
C LEU A 287 2.29 0.24 -20.49
N LEU A 288 3.29 0.11 -21.36
CA LEU A 288 4.29 -0.96 -21.24
C LEU A 288 5.12 -0.84 -19.95
N PRO A 289 5.64 0.36 -19.56
CA PRO A 289 6.34 0.51 -18.29
C PRO A 289 5.43 0.21 -17.09
N THR A 290 4.18 0.70 -17.11
CA THR A 290 3.25 0.49 -15.99
C THR A 290 2.83 -0.97 -15.84
N ALA A 291 2.63 -1.68 -16.95
CA ALA A 291 2.37 -3.11 -16.98
C ALA A 291 3.59 -3.94 -16.54
N ARG A 292 4.80 -3.54 -16.93
CA ARG A 292 6.04 -4.19 -16.49
C ARG A 292 6.24 -4.04 -14.98
N ASP A 293 6.08 -2.83 -14.44
CA ASP A 293 6.31 -2.60 -13.01
C ASP A 293 5.21 -3.27 -12.17
N LEU A 294 3.97 -3.34 -12.69
CA LEU A 294 2.91 -4.11 -12.07
C LEU A 294 3.23 -5.61 -12.06
N THR A 295 3.65 -6.18 -13.20
CA THR A 295 4.00 -7.61 -13.29
C THR A 295 5.15 -7.93 -12.36
N TYR A 296 6.17 -7.07 -12.27
CA TYR A 296 7.24 -7.20 -11.29
C TYR A 296 6.72 -7.23 -9.85
N THR A 297 5.81 -6.31 -9.50
CA THR A 297 5.20 -6.25 -8.16
C THR A 297 4.35 -7.49 -7.87
N CYS A 298 3.56 -7.96 -8.83
CA CYS A 298 2.73 -9.16 -8.69
C CYS A 298 3.56 -10.43 -8.57
N LEU A 299 4.66 -10.55 -9.33
CA LEU A 299 5.56 -11.71 -9.28
C LEU A 299 6.36 -11.77 -7.98
N ASN A 300 6.82 -10.63 -7.48
CA ASN A 300 7.60 -10.58 -6.22
C ASN A 300 6.73 -10.61 -4.97
N ARG A 301 5.41 -10.52 -5.10
CA ARG A 301 4.42 -10.60 -4.02
C ARG A 301 3.71 -11.96 -4.05
N GLN A 302 4.43 -13.07 -3.87
CA GLN A 302 3.84 -14.41 -3.67
C GLN A 302 3.60 -14.78 -2.17
N PRO A 303 3.01 -13.99 -1.23
CA PRO A 303 3.03 -14.40 0.16
C PRO A 303 2.10 -15.57 0.45
N ARG A 304 0.85 -15.61 -0.03
CA ARG A 304 -0.14 -16.54 0.57
C ARG A 304 0.10 -18.02 0.27
N GLN A 305 0.51 -18.38 -0.94
CA GLN A 305 0.81 -19.77 -1.27
C GLN A 305 2.15 -20.19 -0.68
N LEU A 306 3.17 -19.33 -0.73
CA LEU A 306 4.47 -19.62 -0.12
C LEU A 306 4.39 -19.65 1.41
N THR A 307 3.52 -18.86 2.04
CA THR A 307 3.30 -18.91 3.49
C THR A 307 2.54 -20.15 3.89
N ALA A 308 1.48 -20.49 3.16
CA ALA A 308 0.75 -21.73 3.42
C ALA A 308 1.69 -22.93 3.23
N GLN A 309 2.51 -22.91 2.18
CA GLN A 309 3.52 -23.93 1.93
C GLN A 309 4.59 -23.95 3.03
N ALA A 310 5.07 -22.79 3.51
CA ALA A 310 6.05 -22.72 4.58
C ALA A 310 5.47 -23.23 5.91
N GLU A 311 4.23 -22.85 6.25
CA GLU A 311 3.54 -23.28 7.46
C GLU A 311 3.23 -24.78 7.41
N GLU A 312 2.70 -25.28 6.30
CA GLU A 312 2.45 -26.72 6.07
C GLU A 312 3.76 -27.52 6.11
N ALA A 313 4.82 -27.03 5.47
CA ALA A 313 6.14 -27.66 5.53
C ALA A 313 6.70 -27.70 6.95
N LEU A 314 6.54 -26.62 7.75
CA LEU A 314 6.92 -26.63 9.15
C LEU A 314 6.08 -27.62 9.96
N GLU A 315 4.77 -27.67 9.74
CA GLU A 315 3.88 -28.64 10.40
C GLU A 315 4.28 -30.09 10.11
N ASN A 316 4.67 -30.38 8.86
CA ASN A 316 5.12 -31.69 8.40
C ASN A 316 6.59 -32.00 8.75
N GLY A 317 7.36 -31.03 9.27
CA GLY A 317 8.79 -31.19 9.58
C GLY A 317 9.73 -31.09 8.35
N GLU A 318 9.24 -30.59 7.23
CA GLU A 318 9.99 -30.38 5.99
C GLU A 318 10.79 -29.08 6.03
N HIS A 319 11.81 -29.03 6.89
CA HIS A 319 12.56 -27.81 7.20
C HIS A 319 13.22 -27.15 5.96
N GLU A 320 13.67 -27.94 4.98
CA GLU A 320 14.27 -27.44 3.73
C GLU A 320 13.23 -26.78 2.82
N VAL A 321 12.02 -27.35 2.75
CA VAL A 321 10.91 -26.79 1.95
C VAL A 321 10.42 -25.51 2.60
N ALA A 322 10.31 -25.49 3.92
CA ALA A 322 9.99 -24.29 4.68
C ALA A 322 11.03 -23.18 4.47
N LEU A 323 12.33 -23.51 4.54
CA LEU A 323 13.40 -22.55 4.29
C LEU A 323 13.36 -22.02 2.86
N ALA A 324 13.21 -22.89 1.86
CA ALA A 324 13.11 -22.48 0.46
C ALA A 324 11.91 -21.57 0.20
N ALA A 325 10.77 -21.82 0.87
CA ALA A 325 9.59 -20.95 0.77
C ALA A 325 9.84 -19.58 1.43
N LEU A 326 10.55 -19.54 2.56
CA LEU A 326 10.95 -18.31 3.24
C LEU A 326 11.98 -17.49 2.45
N GLU A 327 12.97 -18.14 1.84
CA GLU A 327 13.94 -17.51 0.92
C GLU A 327 13.27 -16.92 -0.33
N ARG A 328 12.14 -17.51 -0.76
CA ARG A 328 11.30 -16.99 -1.85
C ARG A 328 10.32 -15.89 -1.42
N GLY A 329 10.38 -15.45 -0.17
CA GLY A 329 9.58 -14.32 0.33
C GLY A 329 8.25 -14.71 0.97
N ALA A 330 8.12 -15.92 1.52
CA ALA A 330 6.99 -16.23 2.40
C ALA A 330 6.95 -15.25 3.59
N PHE A 331 5.75 -14.77 3.92
CA PHE A 331 5.52 -13.88 5.07
C PHE A 331 5.93 -14.55 6.38
N VAL A 332 6.76 -13.84 7.14
CA VAL A 332 7.20 -14.22 8.48
C VAL A 332 6.23 -13.63 9.50
N GLY A 333 5.38 -14.48 10.06
CA GLY A 333 4.54 -14.14 11.20
C GLY A 333 5.14 -14.62 12.52
N HIS A 334 4.57 -14.14 13.63
CA HIS A 334 4.86 -14.68 14.98
C HIS A 334 4.65 -16.20 15.04
N ASN A 335 3.62 -16.70 14.33
CA ASN A 335 3.30 -18.12 14.27
C ASN A 335 4.37 -18.92 13.53
N THR A 336 4.96 -18.37 12.46
CA THR A 336 6.00 -19.04 11.66
C THR A 336 7.25 -19.29 12.50
N PHE A 337 7.67 -18.29 13.29
CA PHE A 337 8.83 -18.42 14.18
C PHE A 337 8.58 -19.41 15.31
N SER A 338 7.45 -19.30 16.03
CA SER A 338 7.10 -20.26 17.10
C SER A 338 6.96 -21.69 16.54
N SER A 339 6.38 -21.86 15.35
CA SER A 339 6.28 -23.17 14.69
C SER A 339 7.64 -23.74 14.32
N ALA A 340 8.57 -22.91 13.83
CA ALA A 340 9.94 -23.34 13.56
C ALA A 340 10.67 -23.79 14.83
N ILE A 341 10.47 -23.10 15.96
CA ILE A 341 11.02 -23.52 17.25
C ILE A 341 10.38 -24.82 17.72
N LYS A 342 9.05 -24.91 17.72
CA LYS A 342 8.31 -26.12 18.14
C LYS A 342 8.71 -27.37 17.37
N LYS A 343 9.16 -27.20 16.13
CA LYS A 343 9.57 -28.27 15.23
C LYS A 343 11.08 -28.48 15.21
N GLY A 344 11.86 -27.79 16.04
CA GLY A 344 13.33 -27.93 16.10
C GLY A 344 14.04 -27.51 14.81
N SER A 345 13.47 -26.58 14.04
CA SER A 345 14.01 -26.18 12.74
C SER A 345 15.13 -25.15 12.87
N LEU A 346 16.31 -25.53 13.39
CA LEU A 346 17.41 -24.60 13.65
C LEU A 346 17.78 -23.73 12.42
N LYS A 347 17.81 -24.31 11.21
CA LYS A 347 18.12 -23.58 9.97
C LYS A 347 17.15 -22.42 9.72
N VAL A 348 15.85 -22.69 9.88
CA VAL A 348 14.79 -21.70 9.72
C VAL A 348 14.89 -20.63 10.81
N VAL A 349 15.13 -21.03 12.06
CA VAL A 349 15.33 -20.08 13.17
C VAL A 349 16.52 -19.15 12.92
N LYS A 350 17.66 -19.69 12.45
CA LYS A 350 18.85 -18.90 12.09
C LYS A 350 18.57 -17.91 10.96
N TYR A 351 17.87 -18.35 9.91
CA TYR A 351 17.46 -17.49 8.79
C TYR A 351 16.56 -16.35 9.26
N LEU A 352 15.48 -16.68 9.99
CA LEU A 352 14.50 -15.71 10.50
C LEU A 352 15.15 -14.67 11.43
N ALA A 353 16.06 -15.11 12.30
CA ALA A 353 16.76 -14.23 13.23
C ALA A 353 17.77 -13.29 12.54
N LYS A 354 18.26 -13.66 11.35
CA LYS A 354 19.19 -12.83 10.55
C LYS A 354 18.43 -11.79 9.71
N GLU A 355 17.42 -12.21 8.97
CA GLU A 355 16.71 -11.35 8.02
C GLU A 355 15.61 -10.51 8.68
N HIS A 356 15.05 -10.94 9.82
CA HIS A 356 13.94 -10.27 10.49
C HIS A 356 14.16 -10.05 12.00
N PRO A 357 15.18 -9.26 12.39
CA PRO A 357 15.55 -9.07 13.81
C PRO A 357 14.43 -8.43 14.66
N SER A 358 13.56 -7.60 14.06
CA SER A 358 12.44 -6.95 14.75
C SER A 358 11.21 -7.83 14.95
N SER A 359 11.06 -8.90 14.16
CA SER A 359 9.97 -9.87 14.29
C SER A 359 10.31 -11.00 15.27
N PHE A 360 11.50 -10.97 15.87
CA PHE A 360 12.01 -11.99 16.78
C PHE A 360 11.35 -11.82 18.16
N PRO A 361 10.39 -12.67 18.56
CA PRO A 361 9.78 -12.59 19.88
C PRO A 361 10.77 -13.18 20.91
N VAL A 362 11.79 -12.38 21.28
CA VAL A 362 12.85 -12.76 22.24
C VAL A 362 12.24 -13.36 23.53
N LYS A 363 11.12 -12.80 23.99
CA LYS A 363 10.60 -13.03 25.35
C LYS A 363 10.12 -14.45 25.64
N THR A 364 9.63 -15.18 24.64
CA THR A 364 9.09 -16.55 24.84
C THR A 364 9.77 -17.60 23.97
N ALA A 365 10.73 -17.20 23.13
CA ALA A 365 11.44 -18.13 22.25
C ALA A 365 12.15 -19.25 23.02
N LEU A 366 12.78 -18.90 24.15
CA LEU A 366 13.47 -19.87 25.01
C LEU A 366 12.47 -20.80 25.71
N HIS A 367 11.32 -20.30 26.17
CA HIS A 367 10.26 -21.13 26.76
C HIS A 367 9.66 -22.10 25.74
N ASP A 368 9.39 -21.64 24.52
CA ASP A 368 8.90 -22.50 23.42
C ASP A 368 9.93 -23.59 23.10
N ALA A 369 11.22 -23.26 23.06
CA ALA A 369 12.28 -24.25 22.80
C ALA A 369 12.39 -25.29 23.93
N VAL A 370 12.29 -24.85 25.18
CA VAL A 370 12.27 -25.72 26.37
C VAL A 370 11.04 -26.64 26.38
N GLU A 371 9.86 -26.10 26.07
CA GLU A 371 8.61 -26.87 26.04
C GLU A 371 8.63 -27.97 24.97
N ASN A 372 9.42 -27.79 23.90
CA ASN A 372 9.55 -28.76 22.81
C ASN A 372 10.88 -29.51 22.81
N GLN A 373 11.69 -29.39 23.88
CA GLN A 373 12.98 -30.08 24.04
C GLN A 373 13.96 -29.87 22.87
N CYS A 374 13.91 -28.70 22.23
CA CYS A 374 14.77 -28.37 21.08
C CYS A 374 16.11 -27.77 21.55
N LEU A 375 17.01 -28.62 22.03
CA LEU A 375 18.30 -28.22 22.61
C LEU A 375 19.18 -27.40 21.65
N ASP A 376 19.19 -27.77 20.37
CA ASP A 376 19.93 -27.08 19.31
C ASP A 376 19.46 -25.63 19.11
N VAL A 377 18.15 -25.40 19.23
CA VAL A 377 17.55 -24.06 19.22
C VAL A 377 17.87 -23.33 20.53
N MET A 378 17.83 -24.01 21.69
CA MET A 378 18.20 -23.41 22.97
C MET A 378 19.66 -22.92 22.97
N GLU A 379 20.58 -23.74 22.46
CA GLU A 379 22.00 -23.40 22.27
C GLU A 379 22.17 -22.14 21.44
N TYR A 380 21.52 -22.10 20.27
CA TYR A 380 21.55 -20.93 19.42
C TYR A 380 21.01 -19.66 20.09
N LEU A 381 19.89 -19.78 20.81
CA LEU A 381 19.25 -18.64 21.48
C LEU A 381 20.10 -18.08 22.63
N VAL A 382 20.70 -18.95 23.44
CA VAL A 382 21.50 -18.54 24.60
C VAL A 382 22.88 -18.04 24.17
N GLU A 383 23.60 -18.81 23.35
CA GLU A 383 25.01 -18.55 23.05
C GLU A 383 25.20 -17.52 21.94
N GLU A 384 24.45 -17.63 20.84
CA GLU A 384 24.63 -16.73 19.68
C GLU A 384 23.76 -15.47 19.76
N ARG A 385 22.60 -15.54 20.43
CA ARG A 385 21.65 -14.40 20.52
C ARG A 385 21.62 -13.71 21.87
N GLY A 386 22.18 -14.30 22.93
CA GLY A 386 22.22 -13.71 24.25
C GLY A 386 20.82 -13.45 24.83
N VAL A 387 19.88 -14.37 24.57
CA VAL A 387 18.51 -14.27 25.12
C VAL A 387 18.56 -14.32 26.65
N ASP A 388 17.83 -13.41 27.30
CA ASP A 388 17.71 -13.37 28.76
C ASP A 388 17.06 -14.65 29.29
N MET A 389 17.86 -15.45 30.02
CA MET A 389 17.42 -16.72 30.59
C MET A 389 16.50 -16.56 31.81
N ASP A 390 16.49 -15.38 32.43
CA ASP A 390 15.60 -15.04 33.56
C ASP A 390 14.28 -14.41 33.10
N ALA A 391 14.09 -14.24 31.79
CA ALA A 391 12.85 -13.74 31.23
C ALA A 391 11.66 -14.63 31.65
N LYS A 392 10.56 -13.97 32.03
CA LYS A 392 9.32 -14.64 32.44
C LYS A 392 8.34 -14.73 31.28
N ASP A 393 7.72 -15.90 31.13
CA ASP A 393 6.60 -16.11 30.20
C ASP A 393 5.32 -15.39 30.71
N PRO A 394 4.23 -15.36 29.92
CA PRO A 394 2.97 -14.75 30.35
C PRO A 394 2.33 -15.36 31.61
N LEU A 395 2.78 -16.56 32.03
CA LEU A 395 2.35 -17.23 33.25
C LEU A 395 3.26 -16.90 34.44
N GLY A 396 4.31 -16.09 34.23
CA GLY A 396 5.25 -15.68 35.26
C GLY A 396 6.41 -16.64 35.49
N ASN A 397 6.57 -17.68 34.66
CA ASN A 397 7.60 -18.70 34.83
C ASN A 397 8.86 -18.36 34.02
N THR A 398 10.02 -18.62 34.61
CA THR A 398 11.30 -18.64 33.88
C THR A 398 11.42 -19.90 33.00
N ALA A 399 12.34 -19.88 32.03
CA ALA A 399 12.61 -21.05 31.20
C ALA A 399 13.03 -22.28 32.02
N LEU A 400 13.78 -22.08 33.12
CA LEU A 400 14.20 -23.15 34.03
C LEU A 400 13.01 -23.73 34.81
N GLU A 401 12.14 -22.89 35.37
CA GLU A 401 10.93 -23.34 36.07
C GLU A 401 10.03 -24.16 35.14
N LYS A 402 9.87 -23.72 33.89
CA LYS A 402 9.14 -24.46 32.85
C LYS A 402 9.77 -25.83 32.59
N ALA A 403 11.09 -25.90 32.42
CA ALA A 403 11.82 -27.15 32.18
C ALA A 403 11.65 -28.14 33.35
N VAL A 404 11.71 -27.65 34.59
CA VAL A 404 11.53 -28.46 35.81
C VAL A 404 10.09 -28.94 35.93
N GLN A 405 9.10 -28.08 35.68
CA GLN A 405 7.69 -28.43 35.73
C GLN A 405 7.34 -29.52 34.70
N MET A 406 7.92 -29.44 33.51
CA MET A 406 7.71 -30.41 32.43
C MET A 406 8.58 -31.68 32.57
N GLY A 407 9.56 -31.68 33.48
CA GLY A 407 10.47 -32.79 33.69
C GLY A 407 11.49 -33.01 32.55
N HIS A 408 11.78 -31.98 31.76
CA HIS A 408 12.70 -32.05 30.62
C HIS A 408 14.16 -31.99 31.09
N LEU A 409 14.67 -33.14 31.55
CA LEU A 409 15.97 -33.25 32.24
C LEU A 409 17.14 -32.61 31.48
N GLU A 410 17.23 -32.84 30.17
CA GLU A 410 18.31 -32.30 29.33
C GLU A 410 18.26 -30.78 29.23
N ALA A 411 17.05 -30.21 29.07
CA ALA A 411 16.84 -28.77 29.07
C ALA A 411 17.19 -28.15 30.44
N VAL A 412 16.86 -28.83 31.55
CA VAL A 412 17.23 -28.38 32.90
C VAL A 412 18.75 -28.37 33.07
N GLN A 413 19.44 -29.45 32.67
CA GLN A 413 20.91 -29.54 32.76
C GLN A 413 21.59 -28.44 31.93
N TYR A 414 21.12 -28.21 30.71
CA TYR A 414 21.64 -27.16 29.84
C TYR A 414 21.47 -25.76 30.45
N LEU A 415 20.25 -25.43 30.91
CA LEU A 415 19.96 -24.13 31.50
C LEU A 415 20.72 -23.90 32.80
N VAL A 416 20.80 -24.89 33.69
CA VAL A 416 21.53 -24.80 34.97
C VAL A 416 23.00 -24.50 34.73
N ARG A 417 23.63 -25.23 33.80
CA ARG A 417 25.04 -25.06 33.46
C ARG A 417 25.35 -23.65 32.95
N ASN A 418 24.59 -23.17 31.96
CA ASN A 418 24.80 -21.83 31.41
C ASN A 418 24.48 -20.72 32.42
N MET A 419 23.43 -20.89 33.24
CA MET A 419 23.13 -19.93 34.31
C MET A 419 24.22 -19.91 35.39
N SER A 420 24.85 -21.03 35.74
CA SER A 420 25.96 -21.06 36.70
C SER A 420 27.24 -20.42 36.16
N ASP A 421 27.51 -20.63 34.87
CA ASP A 421 28.65 -20.01 34.20
C ASP A 421 28.45 -18.48 34.09
N LEU A 422 27.22 -18.01 33.86
CA LEU A 422 26.87 -16.59 33.89
C LEU A 422 26.90 -16.00 35.32
N ALA A 423 26.43 -16.74 36.33
CA ALA A 423 26.41 -16.28 37.71
C ALA A 423 27.82 -16.08 38.28
N THR A 424 28.77 -16.94 37.91
CA THR A 424 30.19 -16.83 38.33
C THR A 424 30.96 -15.72 37.62
N THR A 425 30.51 -15.30 36.43
CA THR A 425 31.18 -14.28 35.61
C THR A 425 30.59 -12.87 35.74
N ALA A 426 29.28 -12.73 35.97
CA ALA A 426 28.58 -11.44 35.88
C ALA A 426 28.17 -10.82 37.25
N ILE A 427 27.89 -11.61 38.28
CA ILE A 427 27.26 -11.12 39.52
C ILE A 427 28.09 -11.56 40.74
N GLY A 428 29.21 -10.89 41.00
CA GLY A 428 30.05 -11.12 42.19
C GLY A 428 29.44 -10.70 43.54
N GLY A 429 28.12 -10.41 43.58
CA GLY A 429 27.38 -9.95 44.75
C GLY A 429 26.53 -11.04 45.43
N PRO A 430 25.87 -10.73 46.56
CA PRO A 430 25.06 -11.69 47.34
C PRO A 430 23.90 -12.32 46.55
N GLU A 431 23.38 -11.64 45.53
CA GLU A 431 22.33 -12.13 44.64
C GLU A 431 22.82 -13.23 43.69
N GLY A 432 24.03 -13.11 43.16
CA GLY A 432 24.69 -14.15 42.35
C GLY A 432 25.02 -15.39 43.18
N GLN A 433 25.41 -15.20 44.44
CA GLN A 433 25.66 -16.31 45.39
C GLN A 433 24.38 -17.07 45.75
N ALA A 434 23.26 -16.37 45.97
CA ALA A 434 21.96 -17.00 46.22
C ALA A 434 21.48 -17.78 44.99
N LYS A 435 21.65 -17.22 43.79
CA LYS A 435 21.30 -17.88 42.53
C LYS A 435 22.17 -19.13 42.29
N ALA A 436 23.48 -19.05 42.51
CA ALA A 436 24.39 -20.19 42.39
C ALA A 436 24.04 -21.31 43.40
N ALA A 437 23.69 -20.97 44.64
CA ALA A 437 23.25 -21.93 45.64
C ALA A 437 21.93 -22.63 45.23
N TYR A 438 20.97 -21.88 44.69
CA TYR A 438 19.73 -22.45 44.16
C TYR A 438 19.99 -23.41 42.99
N LEU A 439 20.80 -23.00 42.01
CA LEU A 439 21.16 -23.83 40.85
C LEU A 439 21.90 -25.11 41.27
N SER A 440 22.79 -25.03 42.26
CA SER A 440 23.48 -26.20 42.82
C SER A 440 22.52 -27.16 43.52
N GLN A 441 21.51 -26.66 44.23
CA GLN A 441 20.48 -27.50 44.86
C GLN A 441 19.62 -28.21 43.81
N VAL A 442 19.28 -27.53 42.72
CA VAL A 442 18.56 -28.13 41.60
C VAL A 442 19.40 -29.24 40.96
N ASP A 443 20.69 -29.00 40.70
CA ASP A 443 21.59 -30.02 40.12
C ASP A 443 21.74 -31.26 41.02
N ASP A 444 21.90 -31.07 42.34
CA ASP A 444 21.96 -32.17 43.31
C ASP A 444 20.65 -32.98 43.38
N TYR A 445 19.51 -32.32 43.25
CA TYR A 445 18.20 -32.98 43.19
C TYR A 445 18.06 -33.85 41.92
N LEU A 446 18.51 -33.35 40.77
CA LEU A 446 18.47 -34.10 39.51
C LEU A 446 19.38 -35.33 39.55
N LYS A 447 20.59 -35.20 40.09
CA LYS A 447 21.52 -36.34 40.26
C LYS A 447 20.90 -37.45 41.11
N LYS A 448 20.28 -37.10 42.24
CA LYS A 448 19.59 -38.07 43.12
C LYS A 448 18.43 -38.77 42.41
N ARG A 449 17.67 -38.06 41.58
CA ARG A 449 16.56 -38.64 40.82
C ARG A 449 17.05 -39.59 39.72
N SER A 450 18.12 -39.25 39.02
CA SER A 450 18.72 -40.11 37.99
C SER A 450 19.32 -41.41 38.55
N SER A 451 19.87 -41.38 39.78
CA SER A 451 20.37 -42.57 40.47
C SER A 451 19.28 -43.48 41.04
N ALA A 452 18.03 -43.02 41.11
CA ALA A 452 16.89 -43.78 41.61
C ALA A 452 16.04 -44.42 40.49
N SER A 453 16.31 -44.08 39.22
CA SER A 453 15.61 -44.62 38.05
C SER A 453 16.40 -45.70 37.28
N ASN A 454 17.64 -45.99 37.70
CA ASN A 454 18.44 -47.15 37.28
C ASN A 454 18.36 -48.23 38.36
#